data_AF-A0A0T5NTW8-F1
#
_entry.id   AF-A0A0T5NTW8-F1
#
_cell.length_a   1.000
_cell.length_b   1.000
_cell.length_c   1.000
_cell.angle_alpha   90.00
_cell.angle_beta   90.00
_cell.angle_gamma   90.00
#
_symmetry.space_group_name_H-M   'P 1'
#
loop_
_entity.id
_entity.type
_entity.pdbx_description
1 polymer ?
#
loop_
_entity_poly.entity_id
_entity_poly.type
_entity_poly.pdbx_seq_one_letter_code
_entity_poly.pdbx_strand_id
1 'polypeptide(L)'
;MRLATLLFCLAAPALAQAPAEIVILGEVHDNPDAHLGQAAKIAEIQPTAVVFEMLTAKEAARVDADRSLAEDAWTASGWTDFDLYAPIFDALGDARIIGAAAPRDSVRTVYTDGAATVFGPDAPRFGLDTPLPDDQQALREDMQFAAHCEAMPRDMMAGMVAVQRYRDAVFARAALDALDTHGAPVVVIAGNGHARTDWGIPAKIARAAPDVTTHAIGFVEAETDTPFDETRTVPPARRDDPCASLTNQ
;
A
#
# COMPACT_ATOMS: atom_id res chain seq x y z
N MET A 1 51.25 2.67 -46.76
CA MET A 1 50.15 3.42 -46.12
C MET A 1 49.24 2.42 -45.41
N ARG A 2 49.23 2.39 -44.07
CA ARG A 2 48.27 1.63 -43.28
C ARG A 2 47.33 2.65 -42.62
N LEU A 3 46.06 2.65 -43.02
CA LEU A 3 45.01 3.45 -42.38
C LEU A 3 44.56 2.69 -41.13
N ALA A 4 44.74 3.28 -39.95
CA ALA A 4 44.15 2.80 -38.71
C ALA A 4 42.79 3.49 -38.56
N THR A 5 41.71 2.72 -38.65
CA THR A 5 40.36 3.22 -38.37
C THR A 5 40.13 3.14 -36.87
N LEU A 6 40.13 4.29 -36.19
CA LEU A 6 39.67 4.39 -34.81
C LEU A 6 38.14 4.27 -34.79
N LEU A 7 37.64 3.22 -34.13
CA LEU A 7 36.23 3.07 -33.83
C LEU A 7 35.93 3.85 -32.54
N PHE A 8 35.21 4.96 -32.66
CA PHE A 8 34.71 5.73 -31.52
C PHE A 8 33.42 5.06 -31.01
N CYS A 9 33.49 4.37 -29.87
CA CYS A 9 32.29 3.94 -29.15
C CYS A 9 31.70 5.16 -28.45
N LEU A 10 30.63 5.72 -29.03
CA LEU A 10 29.78 6.69 -28.33
C LEU A 10 28.94 5.93 -27.30
N ALA A 11 29.26 6.09 -26.02
CA ALA A 11 28.38 5.65 -24.94
C ALA A 11 27.10 6.50 -24.99
N ALA A 12 25.97 5.86 -25.30
CA ALA A 12 24.68 6.52 -25.14
C ALA A 12 24.46 6.79 -23.64
N PRO A 13 24.05 8.01 -23.25
CA PRO A 13 23.68 8.26 -21.87
C PRO A 13 22.51 7.33 -21.51
N ALA A 14 22.64 6.60 -20.40
CA ALA A 14 21.52 5.93 -19.79
C ALA A 14 20.46 7.01 -19.50
N LEU A 15 19.35 7.00 -20.23
CA LEU A 15 18.22 7.86 -19.93
C LEU A 15 17.77 7.49 -18.51
N ALA A 16 17.88 8.43 -17.58
CA ALA A 16 17.31 8.26 -16.24
C ALA A 16 15.83 7.94 -16.43
N GLN A 17 15.39 6.81 -15.87
CA GLN A 17 13.98 6.41 -15.93
C GLN A 17 13.16 7.52 -15.27
N ALA A 18 12.07 7.95 -15.92
CA ALA A 18 11.18 8.93 -15.34
C ALA A 18 10.66 8.40 -14.00
N PRO A 19 10.54 9.26 -12.96
CA PRO A 19 9.97 8.85 -11.69
C PRO A 19 8.53 8.35 -11.90
N ALA A 20 8.13 7.32 -11.16
CA ALA A 20 6.78 6.79 -11.23
C ALA A 20 5.75 7.84 -10.78
N GLU A 21 4.57 7.81 -11.38
CA GLU A 21 3.45 8.72 -11.05
C GLU A 21 2.84 8.40 -9.68
N ILE A 22 2.82 7.11 -9.30
CA ILE A 22 2.34 6.65 -8.01
C ILE A 22 3.42 5.82 -7.33
N VAL A 23 3.83 6.21 -6.12
CA VAL A 23 4.78 5.45 -5.30
C VAL A 23 4.04 4.82 -4.13
N ILE A 24 4.17 3.51 -3.96
CA ILE A 24 3.55 2.76 -2.85
C ILE A 24 4.64 2.44 -1.84
N LEU A 25 4.50 2.93 -0.61
CA LEU A 25 5.44 2.69 0.47
C LEU A 25 4.81 1.70 1.45
N GLY A 26 5.27 0.45 1.37
CA GLY A 26 4.87 -0.66 2.24
C GLY A 26 5.45 -0.55 3.65
N GLU A 27 4.74 -1.04 4.66
CA GLU A 27 5.23 -1.05 6.05
C GLU A 27 4.94 -2.35 6.81
N VAL A 28 5.66 -2.49 7.92
CA VAL A 28 5.21 -3.25 9.09
C VAL A 28 4.68 -2.21 10.08
N HIS A 29 3.37 -2.24 10.36
CA HIS A 29 2.63 -1.13 10.96
C HIS A 29 3.10 -0.64 12.34
N ASP A 30 3.84 -1.47 13.08
CA ASP A 30 4.34 -1.16 14.42
C ASP A 30 5.86 -0.92 14.42
N ASN A 31 6.48 -0.78 13.25
CA ASN A 31 7.91 -0.59 13.12
C ASN A 31 8.29 0.89 12.93
N PRO A 32 8.91 1.55 13.92
CA PRO A 32 9.28 2.96 13.82
C PRO A 32 10.35 3.24 12.75
N ASP A 33 11.28 2.32 12.52
CA ASP A 33 12.33 2.49 11.50
C ASP A 33 11.73 2.42 10.08
N ALA A 34 10.68 1.62 9.87
CA ALA A 34 9.91 1.63 8.63
C ALA A 34 9.27 3.00 8.38
N HIS A 35 8.59 3.57 9.37
CA HIS A 35 7.92 4.87 9.24
C HIS A 35 8.92 6.03 9.06
N LEU A 36 10.09 5.99 9.71
CA LEU A 36 11.17 6.95 9.45
C LEU A 36 11.68 6.85 8.01
N GLY A 37 11.78 5.63 7.47
CA GLY A 37 12.12 5.40 6.08
C GLY A 37 11.08 5.95 5.10
N GLN A 38 9.79 5.75 5.39
CA GLN A 38 8.70 6.32 4.60
C GLN A 38 8.70 7.85 4.65
N ALA A 39 8.87 8.45 5.83
CA ALA A 39 8.98 9.89 6.01
C ALA A 39 10.14 10.48 5.19
N ALA A 40 11.31 9.84 5.24
CA ALA A 40 12.47 10.24 4.42
C ALA A 40 12.15 10.16 2.92
N LYS A 41 11.41 9.14 2.49
CA LYS A 41 11.03 8.99 1.08
C LYS A 41 9.98 10.01 0.64
N ILE A 42 9.02 10.35 1.50
CA ILE A 42 8.06 11.44 1.23
C ILE A 42 8.81 12.77 1.08
N ALA A 43 9.77 13.07 1.96
CA ALA A 43 10.56 14.29 1.89
C ALA A 43 11.40 14.37 0.59
N GLU A 44 11.86 13.23 0.06
CA GLU A 44 12.55 13.14 -1.24
C GLU A 44 11.59 13.32 -2.42
N ILE A 45 10.43 12.66 -2.39
CA ILE A 45 9.45 12.66 -3.49
C ILE A 45 8.72 14.00 -3.61
N GLN A 46 8.40 14.63 -2.47
CA GLN A 46 7.56 15.82 -2.36
C GLN A 46 6.22 15.65 -3.11
N PRO A 47 5.36 14.69 -2.67
CA PRO A 47 4.15 14.34 -3.39
C PRO A 47 3.10 15.47 -3.40
N THR A 48 2.24 15.47 -4.42
CA THR A 48 1.07 16.35 -4.48
C THR A 48 -0.04 15.87 -3.55
N ALA A 49 -0.13 14.55 -3.35
CA ALA A 49 -1.08 13.90 -2.46
C ALA A 49 -0.50 12.62 -1.84
N VAL A 50 -0.91 12.34 -0.60
CA VAL A 50 -0.58 11.12 0.13
C VAL A 50 -1.85 10.41 0.55
N VAL A 51 -1.98 9.16 0.13
CA VAL A 51 -3.10 8.27 0.42
C VAL A 51 -2.74 7.38 1.61
N PHE A 52 -3.61 7.34 2.62
CA PHE A 52 -3.41 6.55 3.83
C PHE A 52 -4.41 5.38 3.90
N GLU A 53 -3.90 4.16 4.09
CA GLU A 53 -4.71 2.98 4.43
C GLU A 53 -5.49 3.16 5.75
N MET A 54 -4.92 3.92 6.67
CA MET A 54 -5.35 3.98 8.08
C MET A 54 -6.50 4.94 8.32
N LEU A 55 -6.64 5.96 7.47
CA LEU A 55 -7.66 7.00 7.60
C LEU A 55 -8.80 6.77 6.64
N THR A 56 -10.04 6.91 7.11
CA THR A 56 -11.19 7.05 6.23
C THR A 56 -11.14 8.42 5.55
N ALA A 57 -11.88 8.58 4.44
CA ALA A 57 -12.00 9.87 3.77
C ALA A 57 -12.45 11.00 4.72
N LYS A 58 -13.28 10.68 5.72
CA LYS A 58 -13.73 11.64 6.74
C LYS A 58 -12.61 12.09 7.66
N GLU A 59 -11.78 11.16 8.13
CA GLU A 59 -10.65 11.49 9.02
C GLU A 59 -9.57 12.25 8.25
N ALA A 60 -9.20 11.76 7.06
CA ALA A 60 -8.24 12.43 6.19
C ALA A 60 -8.66 13.87 5.88
N ALA A 61 -9.93 14.12 5.53
CA ALA A 61 -10.41 15.48 5.26
C ALA A 61 -10.27 16.44 6.46
N ARG A 62 -10.34 15.94 7.71
CA ARG A 62 -10.10 16.76 8.91
C ARG A 62 -8.63 17.16 9.00
N VAL A 63 -7.71 16.20 8.83
CA VAL A 63 -6.27 16.46 8.90
C VAL A 63 -5.79 17.32 7.72
N ASP A 64 -6.39 17.11 6.55
CA ASP A 64 -6.10 17.87 5.35
C ASP A 64 -6.51 19.34 5.45
N ALA A 65 -7.58 19.63 6.20
CA ALA A 65 -8.03 20.99 6.52
C ALA A 65 -7.22 21.64 7.65
N ASP A 66 -6.83 20.85 8.67
CA ASP A 66 -6.03 21.30 9.80
C ASP A 66 -5.11 20.19 10.30
N ARG A 67 -3.81 20.33 10.03
CA ARG A 67 -2.79 19.32 10.36
C ARG A 67 -2.63 19.10 11.87
N SER A 68 -3.02 20.08 12.70
CA SER A 68 -2.97 19.91 14.16
C SER A 68 -3.97 18.86 14.68
N LEU A 69 -4.96 18.47 13.85
CA LEU A 69 -5.95 17.45 14.18
C LEU A 69 -5.50 16.01 13.83
N ALA A 70 -4.25 15.80 13.43
CA ALA A 70 -3.75 14.50 12.99
C ALA A 70 -3.93 13.40 14.06
N GLU A 71 -3.50 13.65 15.30
CA GLU A 71 -3.60 12.70 16.40
C GLU A 71 -5.07 12.39 16.77
N ASP A 72 -5.92 13.41 16.79
CA ASP A 72 -7.36 13.27 17.04
C ASP A 72 -8.06 12.43 15.95
N ALA A 73 -7.70 12.66 14.69
CA ALA A 73 -8.24 11.92 13.56
C ALA A 73 -7.71 10.47 13.54
N TRP A 74 -6.46 10.27 13.91
CA TRP A 74 -5.84 8.95 14.07
C TRP A 74 -6.55 8.14 15.16
N THR A 75 -6.77 8.74 16.33
CA THR A 75 -7.51 8.11 17.41
C THR A 75 -8.94 7.76 16.98
N ALA A 76 -9.59 8.64 16.21
CA ALA A 76 -10.94 8.41 15.70
C ALA A 76 -11.04 7.24 14.69
N SER A 77 -9.99 6.99 13.90
CA SER A 77 -9.94 5.84 12.98
C SER A 77 -9.83 4.50 13.71
N GLY A 78 -9.42 4.55 14.98
CA GLY A 78 -9.21 3.40 15.85
C GLY A 78 -7.84 2.76 15.70
N TRP A 79 -6.92 3.42 15.00
CA TRP A 79 -5.50 3.11 15.08
C TRP A 79 -4.90 3.67 16.38
N THR A 80 -3.92 2.98 16.94
CA THR A 80 -3.20 3.40 18.16
C THR A 80 -1.83 3.97 17.81
N ASP A 81 -1.11 4.47 18.81
CA ASP A 81 0.32 4.81 18.71
C ASP A 81 0.65 5.83 17.61
N PHE A 82 -0.07 6.95 17.58
CA PHE A 82 0.12 8.03 16.60
C PHE A 82 1.59 8.50 16.50
N ASP A 83 2.33 8.48 17.60
CA ASP A 83 3.76 8.84 17.63
C ASP A 83 4.62 8.04 16.64
N LEU A 84 4.23 6.80 16.31
CA LEU A 84 4.91 6.00 15.28
C LEU A 84 4.74 6.61 13.88
N TYR A 85 3.61 7.25 13.61
CA TYR A 85 3.25 7.82 12.32
C TYR A 85 3.50 9.34 12.24
N ALA A 86 3.66 10.03 13.37
CA ALA A 86 3.94 11.47 13.41
C ALA A 86 5.08 11.91 12.44
N PRO A 87 6.21 11.17 12.29
CA PRO A 87 7.24 11.53 11.32
C PRO A 87 6.76 11.57 9.86
N ILE A 88 5.80 10.70 9.49
CA ILE A 88 5.19 10.68 8.16
C ILE A 88 4.37 11.94 7.94
N PHE A 89 3.56 12.33 8.94
CA PHE A 89 2.76 13.56 8.87
C PHE A 89 3.62 14.82 8.80
N ASP A 90 4.71 14.87 9.54
CA ASP A 90 5.67 15.98 9.52
C ASP A 90 6.36 16.12 8.15
N ALA A 91 6.55 15.02 7.42
CA ALA A 91 7.19 15.00 6.10
C ALA A 91 6.25 15.42 4.96
N LEU A 92 4.93 15.52 5.17
CA LEU A 92 3.94 15.72 4.09
C LEU A 92 4.09 17.05 3.34
N GLY A 93 4.67 18.08 3.97
CA GLY A 93 4.68 19.43 3.40
C GLY A 93 3.27 19.89 3.02
N ASP A 94 3.10 20.35 1.78
CA ASP A 94 1.82 20.84 1.25
C ASP A 94 0.93 19.73 0.63
N ALA A 95 1.37 18.47 0.67
CA ALA A 95 0.65 17.35 0.05
C ALA A 95 -0.77 17.20 0.61
N ARG A 96 -1.76 16.96 -0.25
CA ARG A 96 -3.14 16.65 0.17
C ARG A 96 -3.18 15.30 0.88
N ILE A 97 -3.97 15.19 1.96
CA ILE A 97 -4.17 13.93 2.68
C ILE A 97 -5.46 13.27 2.19
N ILE A 98 -5.34 12.07 1.65
CA ILE A 98 -6.44 11.25 1.16
C ILE A 98 -6.58 10.02 2.05
N GLY A 99 -7.80 9.74 2.50
CA GLY A 99 -8.09 8.58 3.33
C GLY A 99 -8.73 7.48 2.50
N ALA A 100 -8.12 6.31 2.46
CA ALA A 100 -8.59 5.17 1.68
C ALA A 100 -9.11 4.02 2.54
N ALA A 101 -9.11 4.14 3.87
CA ALA A 101 -9.64 3.11 4.76
C ALA A 101 -11.09 2.78 4.39
N ALA A 102 -11.34 1.51 4.07
CA ALA A 102 -12.68 1.04 3.85
C ALA A 102 -13.49 1.09 5.16
N PRO A 103 -14.73 1.61 5.14
CA PRO A 103 -15.59 1.59 6.33
C PRO A 103 -15.76 0.17 6.87
N ARG A 104 -15.77 0.03 8.21
CA ARG A 104 -15.89 -1.28 8.89
C ARG A 104 -17.12 -2.06 8.44
N ASP A 105 -18.25 -1.38 8.25
CA ASP A 105 -19.49 -2.01 7.77
C ASP A 105 -19.32 -2.56 6.35
N SER A 106 -18.65 -1.83 5.45
CA SER A 106 -18.35 -2.32 4.11
C SER A 106 -17.47 -3.56 4.15
N VAL A 107 -16.41 -3.55 4.96
CA VAL A 107 -15.52 -4.72 5.14
C VAL A 107 -16.30 -5.93 5.66
N ARG A 108 -17.23 -5.73 6.60
CA ARG A 108 -18.10 -6.80 7.09
C ARG A 108 -19.01 -7.34 5.99
N THR A 109 -19.62 -6.47 5.19
CA THR A 109 -20.50 -6.87 4.08
C THR A 109 -19.75 -7.62 2.97
N VAL A 110 -18.43 -7.42 2.80
CA VAL A 110 -17.63 -8.21 1.85
C VAL A 110 -17.68 -9.72 2.17
N TYR A 111 -17.75 -10.10 3.45
CA TYR A 111 -17.86 -11.51 3.84
C TYR A 111 -19.17 -12.16 3.38
N THR A 112 -20.26 -11.40 3.33
CA THR A 112 -21.58 -11.93 3.02
C THR A 112 -21.94 -11.78 1.55
N ASP A 113 -21.61 -10.62 0.96
CA ASP A 113 -22.13 -10.20 -0.35
C ASP A 113 -21.03 -10.20 -1.42
N GLY A 114 -19.76 -10.35 -1.02
CA GLY A 114 -18.60 -10.41 -1.89
C GLY A 114 -18.04 -9.03 -2.29
N ALA A 115 -16.74 -9.01 -2.59
CA ALA A 115 -15.99 -7.79 -2.89
C ALA A 115 -16.56 -7.00 -4.09
N ALA A 116 -16.95 -7.69 -5.17
CA ALA A 116 -17.49 -7.03 -6.36
C ALA A 116 -18.80 -6.29 -6.08
N THR A 117 -19.72 -6.93 -5.34
CA THR A 117 -21.02 -6.35 -4.97
C THR A 117 -20.83 -5.09 -4.13
N VAL A 118 -19.98 -5.16 -3.10
CA VAL A 118 -19.71 -4.03 -2.20
C VAL A 118 -18.98 -2.89 -2.92
N PHE A 119 -18.04 -3.22 -3.81
CA PHE A 119 -17.28 -2.20 -4.56
C PHE A 119 -18.12 -1.48 -5.61
N GLY A 120 -19.15 -2.15 -6.15
CA GLY A 120 -20.13 -1.57 -7.06
C GLY A 120 -19.73 -1.66 -8.54
N PRO A 121 -20.29 -0.80 -9.41
CA PRO A 121 -20.19 -0.92 -10.86
C PRO A 121 -18.76 -0.95 -11.43
N ASP A 122 -17.80 -0.35 -10.72
CA ASP A 122 -16.39 -0.31 -11.13
C ASP A 122 -15.61 -1.59 -10.75
N ALA A 123 -16.24 -2.57 -10.11
CA ALA A 123 -15.60 -3.83 -9.72
C ALA A 123 -14.86 -4.56 -10.86
N PRO A 124 -15.38 -4.63 -12.10
CA PRO A 124 -14.67 -5.25 -13.22
C PRO A 124 -13.35 -4.56 -13.59
N ARG A 125 -13.31 -3.22 -13.48
CA ARG A 125 -12.12 -2.39 -13.75
C ARG A 125 -10.95 -2.80 -12.86
N PHE A 126 -11.24 -3.12 -11.60
CA PHE A 126 -10.24 -3.58 -10.61
C PHE A 126 -10.16 -5.11 -10.46
N GLY A 127 -10.87 -5.85 -11.30
CA GLY A 127 -10.83 -7.33 -11.34
C GLY A 127 -11.35 -7.98 -10.08
N LEU A 128 -12.43 -7.45 -9.51
CA LEU A 128 -13.12 -8.03 -8.36
C LEU A 128 -14.22 -9.01 -8.76
N ASP A 129 -14.74 -8.88 -9.97
CA ASP A 129 -15.82 -9.71 -10.55
C ASP A 129 -15.34 -11.06 -11.08
N THR A 130 -14.03 -11.23 -11.23
CA THR A 130 -13.40 -12.46 -11.71
C THR A 130 -12.87 -13.26 -10.51
N PRO A 131 -13.17 -14.57 -10.40
CA PRO A 131 -12.53 -15.43 -9.41
C PRO A 131 -11.00 -15.44 -9.55
N LEU A 132 -10.29 -15.66 -8.45
CA LEU A 132 -8.85 -15.92 -8.54
C LEU A 132 -8.61 -17.29 -9.17
N PRO A 133 -7.48 -17.50 -9.87
CA PRO A 133 -6.98 -18.84 -10.14
C PRO A 133 -6.86 -19.66 -8.84
N ASP A 134 -7.17 -20.95 -8.90
CA ASP A 134 -7.25 -21.81 -7.71
C ASP A 134 -5.94 -21.85 -6.91
N ASP A 135 -4.80 -21.84 -7.58
CA ASP A 135 -3.46 -21.79 -6.98
C ASP A 135 -3.22 -20.47 -6.23
N GLN A 136 -3.63 -19.34 -6.80
CA GLN A 136 -3.56 -18.05 -6.12
C GLN A 136 -4.54 -17.96 -4.95
N GLN A 137 -5.74 -18.52 -5.08
CA GLN A 137 -6.70 -18.55 -3.98
C GLN A 137 -6.12 -19.32 -2.79
N ALA A 138 -5.63 -20.55 -3.02
CA ALA A 138 -5.02 -21.39 -1.99
C ALA A 138 -3.80 -20.72 -1.34
N LEU A 139 -2.88 -20.19 -2.15
CA LEU A 139 -1.69 -19.48 -1.65
C LEU A 139 -2.06 -18.32 -0.73
N ARG A 140 -3.03 -17.48 -1.14
CA ARG A 140 -3.42 -16.32 -0.34
C ARG A 140 -4.16 -16.73 0.94
N GLU A 141 -4.93 -17.82 0.91
CA GLU A 141 -5.54 -18.35 2.13
C GLU A 141 -4.50 -18.87 3.12
N ASP A 142 -3.46 -19.57 2.65
CA ASP A 142 -2.34 -20.01 3.51
C ASP A 142 -1.60 -18.79 4.11
N MET A 143 -1.36 -17.76 3.29
CA MET A 143 -0.73 -16.52 3.75
C MET A 143 -1.59 -15.80 4.81
N GLN A 144 -2.90 -15.71 4.60
CA GLN A 144 -3.80 -15.11 5.59
C GLN A 144 -3.85 -15.95 6.87
N PHE A 145 -3.87 -17.27 6.78
CA PHE A 145 -3.88 -18.15 7.95
C PHE A 145 -2.62 -17.96 8.79
N ALA A 146 -1.46 -17.94 8.16
CA ALA A 146 -0.17 -17.67 8.81
C ALA A 146 -0.12 -16.26 9.42
N ALA A 147 -0.61 -15.23 8.71
CA ALA A 147 -0.65 -13.85 9.20
C ALA A 147 -1.57 -13.67 10.43
N HIS A 148 -2.55 -14.56 10.62
CA HIS A 148 -3.41 -14.61 11.80
C HIS A 148 -2.96 -15.70 12.79
N CYS A 149 -1.67 -16.08 12.73
CA CYS A 149 -1.02 -17.03 13.63
C CYS A 149 -1.73 -18.37 13.75
N GLU A 150 -2.40 -18.80 12.68
CA GLU A 150 -3.21 -20.03 12.62
C GLU A 150 -4.35 -20.08 13.65
N ALA A 151 -4.63 -18.95 14.32
CA ALA A 151 -5.59 -18.86 15.43
C ALA A 151 -7.03 -18.66 14.92
N MET A 152 -7.19 -18.01 13.76
CA MET A 152 -8.50 -17.84 13.14
C MET A 152 -8.90 -19.12 12.37
N PRO A 153 -10.18 -19.55 12.39
CA PRO A 153 -10.63 -20.71 11.64
C PRO A 153 -10.28 -20.64 10.14
N ARG A 154 -9.74 -21.74 9.60
CA ARG A 154 -9.24 -21.81 8.23
C ARG A 154 -10.31 -21.53 7.17
N ASP A 155 -11.57 -21.88 7.45
CA ASP A 155 -12.71 -21.63 6.58
C ASP A 155 -13.06 -20.14 6.44
N MET A 156 -12.53 -19.27 7.32
CA MET A 156 -12.67 -17.82 7.18
C MET A 156 -11.66 -17.20 6.20
N MET A 157 -10.63 -17.94 5.77
CA MET A 157 -9.54 -17.37 4.97
C MET A 157 -10.00 -16.93 3.58
N ALA A 158 -10.96 -17.62 2.96
CA ALA A 158 -11.55 -17.18 1.71
C ALA A 158 -12.17 -15.77 1.82
N GLY A 159 -12.85 -15.51 2.95
CA GLY A 159 -13.41 -14.18 3.27
C GLY A 159 -12.31 -13.13 3.50
N MET A 160 -11.24 -13.50 4.21
CA MET A 160 -10.07 -12.62 4.41
C MET A 160 -9.39 -12.25 3.09
N VAL A 161 -9.29 -13.20 2.15
CA VAL A 161 -8.78 -12.93 0.79
C VAL A 161 -9.72 -11.98 0.04
N ALA A 162 -11.03 -12.17 0.13
CA ALA A 162 -12.00 -11.26 -0.48
C ALA A 162 -11.90 -9.83 0.08
N VAL A 163 -11.74 -9.67 1.39
CA VAL A 163 -11.53 -8.37 2.05
C VAL A 163 -10.22 -7.73 1.59
N GLN A 164 -9.13 -8.48 1.51
CA GLN A 164 -7.85 -7.95 1.06
C GLN A 164 -7.95 -7.44 -0.38
N ARG A 165 -8.53 -8.23 -1.29
CA ARG A 165 -8.78 -7.81 -2.68
C ARG A 165 -9.63 -6.54 -2.77
N TYR A 166 -10.66 -6.43 -1.93
CA TYR A 166 -11.52 -5.25 -1.85
C TYR A 166 -10.74 -4.02 -1.40
N ARG A 167 -9.94 -4.13 -0.32
CA ARG A 167 -9.10 -3.03 0.18
C ARG A 167 -8.08 -2.59 -0.86
N ASP A 168 -7.37 -3.51 -1.51
CA ASP A 168 -6.42 -3.20 -2.58
C ASP A 168 -7.08 -2.38 -3.69
N ALA A 169 -8.30 -2.73 -4.09
CA ALA A 169 -9.04 -2.01 -5.11
C ALA A 169 -9.50 -0.62 -4.63
N VAL A 170 -9.89 -0.48 -3.36
CA VAL A 170 -10.25 0.83 -2.76
C VAL A 170 -9.03 1.74 -2.71
N PHE A 171 -7.88 1.24 -2.27
CA PHE A 171 -6.63 1.98 -2.20
C PHE A 171 -6.15 2.40 -3.60
N ALA A 172 -6.18 1.47 -4.57
CA ALA A 172 -5.85 1.76 -5.96
C ALA A 172 -6.77 2.83 -6.57
N ARG A 173 -8.09 2.75 -6.33
CA ARG A 173 -9.03 3.78 -6.79
C ARG A 173 -8.71 5.14 -6.16
N ALA A 174 -8.47 5.20 -4.85
CA ALA A 174 -8.13 6.44 -4.17
C ALA A 174 -6.82 7.06 -4.70
N ALA A 175 -5.82 6.23 -5.01
CA ALA A 175 -4.57 6.70 -5.60
C ALA A 175 -4.74 7.24 -7.03
N LEU A 176 -5.56 6.58 -7.85
CA LEU A 176 -5.90 7.06 -9.20
C LEU A 176 -6.71 8.36 -9.15
N ASP A 177 -7.72 8.44 -8.29
CA ASP A 177 -8.53 9.65 -8.13
C ASP A 177 -7.67 10.84 -7.62
N ALA A 178 -6.72 10.57 -6.72
CA ALA A 178 -5.75 11.56 -6.26
C ALA A 178 -4.81 12.01 -7.38
N LEU A 179 -4.33 11.09 -8.21
CA LEU A 179 -3.49 11.40 -9.37
C LEU A 179 -4.24 12.28 -10.37
N ASP A 180 -5.48 11.91 -10.70
CA ASP A 180 -6.33 12.67 -11.64
C ASP A 180 -6.64 14.08 -11.12
N THR A 181 -6.81 14.24 -9.80
CA THR A 181 -7.20 15.50 -9.17
C THR A 181 -6.02 16.43 -8.87
N HIS A 182 -4.91 15.87 -8.41
CA HIS A 182 -3.77 16.62 -7.87
C HIS A 182 -2.49 16.52 -8.71
N GLY A 183 -2.45 15.63 -9.69
CA GLY A 183 -1.29 15.36 -10.53
C GLY A 183 -0.24 14.49 -9.83
N ALA A 184 0.76 14.04 -10.59
CA ALA A 184 1.89 13.28 -10.05
C ALA A 184 2.89 14.20 -9.31
N PRO A 185 3.66 13.67 -8.33
CA PRO A 185 3.62 12.30 -7.83
C PRO A 185 2.62 12.11 -6.67
N VAL A 186 1.95 10.96 -6.65
CA VAL A 186 1.11 10.51 -5.53
C VAL A 186 1.85 9.46 -4.72
N VAL A 187 1.76 9.51 -3.39
CA VAL A 187 2.30 8.47 -2.51
C VAL A 187 1.16 7.71 -1.83
N VAL A 188 1.30 6.40 -1.65
CA VAL A 188 0.39 5.57 -0.86
C VAL A 188 1.15 4.96 0.32
N ILE A 189 0.62 5.12 1.53
CA ILE A 189 1.10 4.51 2.77
C ILE A 189 0.19 3.34 3.11
N ALA A 190 0.73 2.12 3.11
CA ALA A 190 -0.02 0.90 3.36
C ALA A 190 0.88 -0.24 3.87
N GLY A 191 0.28 -1.27 4.47
CA GLY A 191 0.99 -2.48 4.87
C GLY A 191 1.67 -3.20 3.70
N ASN A 192 2.77 -3.90 3.97
CA ASN A 192 3.52 -4.65 2.93
C ASN A 192 2.68 -5.65 2.13
N GLY A 193 1.63 -6.22 2.74
CA GLY A 193 0.68 -7.10 2.05
C GLY A 193 -0.10 -6.40 0.94
N HIS A 194 -0.34 -5.09 1.07
CA HIS A 194 -1.00 -4.24 0.09
C HIS A 194 -0.01 -3.64 -0.92
N ALA A 195 1.25 -3.41 -0.52
CA ALA A 195 2.26 -2.78 -1.36
C ALA A 195 2.89 -3.70 -2.42
N ARG A 196 2.78 -5.02 -2.26
CA ARG A 196 3.34 -6.01 -3.20
C ARG A 196 2.84 -5.86 -4.64
N THR A 197 3.74 -6.09 -5.60
CA THR A 197 3.54 -5.76 -7.02
C THR A 197 2.72 -6.78 -7.81
N ASP A 198 2.68 -8.04 -7.37
CA ASP A 198 2.04 -9.14 -8.09
C ASP A 198 0.51 -9.14 -7.97
N TRP A 199 -0.04 -8.69 -6.83
CA TRP A 199 -1.49 -8.62 -6.66
C TRP A 199 -2.05 -7.52 -5.76
N GLY A 200 -1.19 -6.76 -5.09
CA GLY A 200 -1.61 -5.65 -4.23
C GLY A 200 -2.05 -4.43 -5.05
N ILE A 201 -1.89 -3.26 -4.45
CA ILE A 201 -2.23 -1.95 -5.05
C ILE A 201 -1.62 -1.78 -6.45
N PRO A 202 -0.32 -2.05 -6.70
CA PRO A 202 0.27 -1.86 -8.03
C PRO A 202 -0.43 -2.70 -9.10
N ALA A 203 -0.74 -3.96 -8.84
CA ALA A 203 -1.45 -4.84 -9.78
C ALA A 203 -2.89 -4.36 -10.06
N LYS A 204 -3.55 -3.78 -9.05
CA LYS A 204 -4.88 -3.17 -9.21
C LYS A 204 -4.82 -1.93 -10.10
N ILE A 205 -3.81 -1.07 -9.91
CA ILE A 205 -3.57 0.11 -10.75
C ILE A 205 -3.25 -0.32 -12.18
N ALA A 206 -2.31 -1.24 -12.38
CA ALA A 206 -1.91 -1.71 -13.71
C ALA A 206 -3.09 -2.30 -14.51
N ARG A 207 -4.06 -2.91 -13.84
CA ARG A 207 -5.31 -3.35 -14.49
C ARG A 207 -6.25 -2.20 -14.80
N ALA A 208 -6.45 -1.28 -13.86
CA ALA A 208 -7.47 -0.23 -13.94
C ALA A 208 -7.06 0.99 -14.79
N ALA A 209 -5.75 1.23 -14.93
CA ALA A 209 -5.12 2.31 -15.67
C ALA A 209 -3.71 1.89 -16.14
N PRO A 210 -3.60 1.11 -17.24
CA PRO A 210 -2.34 0.49 -17.67
C PRO A 210 -1.21 1.46 -18.05
N ASP A 211 -1.55 2.71 -18.35
CA ASP A 211 -0.59 3.75 -18.71
C ASP A 211 -0.01 4.48 -17.49
N VAL A 212 -0.59 4.27 -16.29
CA VAL A 212 -0.11 4.88 -15.04
C VAL A 212 1.06 4.08 -14.49
N THR A 213 2.17 4.76 -14.26
CA THR A 213 3.40 4.15 -13.74
C THR A 213 3.40 4.06 -12.21
N THR A 214 3.76 2.89 -11.67
CA THR A 214 3.87 2.64 -10.23
C THR A 214 5.29 2.27 -9.83
N HIS A 215 5.69 2.59 -8.59
CA HIS A 215 6.89 2.05 -7.95
C HIS A 215 6.60 1.67 -6.49
N ALA A 216 6.79 0.40 -6.15
CA ALA A 216 6.53 -0.13 -4.81
C ALA A 216 7.83 -0.36 -4.03
N ILE A 217 7.91 0.24 -2.84
CA ILE A 217 9.02 0.08 -1.90
C ILE A 217 8.50 -0.66 -0.67
N GLY A 218 9.03 -1.86 -0.39
CA GLY A 218 8.68 -2.61 0.82
C GLY A 218 9.67 -2.36 1.95
N PHE A 219 9.23 -1.79 3.07
CA PHE A 219 10.03 -1.70 4.28
C PHE A 219 9.83 -2.97 5.13
N VAL A 220 10.84 -3.82 5.20
CA VAL A 220 10.74 -5.19 5.73
C VAL A 220 11.74 -5.43 6.86
N GLU A 221 11.43 -6.34 7.77
CA GLU A 221 12.27 -6.61 8.95
C GLU A 221 13.31 -7.73 8.73
N ALA A 222 13.21 -8.44 7.61
CA ALA A 222 14.11 -9.52 7.20
C ALA A 222 14.07 -9.69 5.68
N GLU A 223 14.94 -10.56 5.15
CA GLU A 223 14.84 -11.00 3.75
C GLU A 223 13.44 -11.57 3.47
N THR A 224 12.88 -11.24 2.30
CA THR A 224 11.54 -11.67 1.89
C THR A 224 11.51 -11.98 0.40
N ASP A 225 10.66 -12.94 0.03
CA ASP A 225 10.30 -13.23 -1.36
C ASP A 225 9.08 -12.42 -1.83
N THR A 226 8.53 -11.54 -0.97
CA THR A 226 7.42 -10.65 -1.36
C THR A 226 7.91 -9.71 -2.46
N PRO A 227 7.22 -9.64 -3.62
CA PRO A 227 7.74 -8.88 -4.75
C PRO A 227 7.46 -7.38 -4.59
N PHE A 228 8.53 -6.60 -4.52
CA PHE A 228 8.54 -5.13 -4.60
C PHE A 228 9.47 -4.68 -5.72
N ASP A 229 9.34 -3.45 -6.19
CA ASP A 229 10.31 -2.86 -7.11
C ASP A 229 11.61 -2.50 -6.37
N GLU A 230 11.50 -2.18 -5.08
CA GLU A 230 12.62 -1.94 -4.17
C GLU A 230 12.31 -2.52 -2.78
N THR A 231 13.29 -3.20 -2.18
CA THR A 231 13.17 -3.72 -0.81
C THR A 231 14.14 -2.98 0.11
N ARG A 232 13.62 -2.47 1.23
CA ARG A 232 14.38 -1.77 2.27
C ARG A 232 14.31 -2.57 3.56
N THR A 233 15.39 -3.21 3.96
CA THR A 233 15.45 -3.91 5.24
C THR A 233 15.69 -2.91 6.37
N VAL A 234 14.81 -2.92 7.37
CA VAL A 234 14.90 -2.15 8.62
C VAL A 234 15.10 -3.10 9.81
N PRO A 235 15.64 -2.63 10.96
CA PRO A 235 15.68 -3.43 12.16
C PRO A 235 14.27 -3.94 12.55
N PRO A 236 14.12 -5.20 13.00
CA PRO A 236 12.85 -5.68 13.54
C PRO A 236 12.37 -4.81 14.70
N ALA A 237 11.08 -4.51 14.74
CA ALA A 237 10.52 -3.73 15.84
C ALA A 237 10.67 -4.49 17.17
N ARG A 238 10.87 -3.75 18.25
CA ARG A 238 10.89 -4.32 19.59
C ARG A 238 9.47 -4.49 20.08
N ARG A 239 8.97 -5.72 20.07
CA ARG A 239 7.63 -6.09 20.49
C ARG A 239 7.60 -7.49 21.09
N ASP A 240 6.59 -7.75 21.91
CA ASP A 240 6.26 -9.11 22.32
C ASP A 240 5.81 -9.93 21.11
N ASP A 241 5.76 -11.26 21.26
CA ASP A 241 5.28 -12.14 20.20
C ASP A 241 3.84 -11.76 19.78
N PRO A 242 3.63 -11.29 18.53
CA PRO A 242 2.32 -10.85 18.07
C PRO A 242 1.29 -12.00 18.10
N CYS A 243 1.74 -13.24 17.96
CA CYS A 243 0.87 -14.42 18.00
C CYS A 243 0.35 -14.74 19.40
N ALA A 244 1.08 -14.38 20.45
CA ALA A 244 0.67 -14.66 21.82
C ALA A 244 -0.66 -14.00 22.21
N SER A 245 -1.03 -12.88 21.57
CA SER A 245 -2.31 -12.20 21.80
C SER A 245 -3.51 -12.90 21.14
N LEU A 246 -3.25 -13.70 20.09
CA LEU A 246 -4.28 -14.34 19.27
C LEU A 246 -4.57 -15.78 19.71
N THR A 247 -3.58 -16.50 20.23
CA THR A 247 -3.68 -17.93 20.57
C THR A 247 -4.13 -18.20 22.01
N ASN A 248 -4.21 -17.18 22.86
CA ASN A 248 -4.54 -17.31 24.28
C ASN A 248 -6.02 -16.99 24.62
N GLN A 249 -6.92 -17.07 23.65
CA GLN A 249 -8.37 -16.85 23.83
C GLN A 249 -9.17 -18.16 23.86
#